data_AF-A0A0F9KRH5-F1
#
_entry.id   AF-A0A0F9KRH5-F1
#
_cell.length_a   1.000
_cell.length_b   1.000
_cell.length_c   1.000
_cell.angle_alpha   90.00
_cell.angle_beta   90.00
_cell.angle_gamma   90.00
#
_symmetry.space_group_name_H-M   'P 1'
#
loop_
_entity.id
_entity.type
_entity.pdbx_description
1 polymer ?
#
loop_
_entity_poly.entity_id
_entity_poly.type
_entity_poly.pdbx_seq_one_letter_code
_entity_poly.pdbx_strand_id
1 'polypeptide(L)'
;MKLLDKLNTLLRRNAKVEVRATTDRKNHPVAEIKVDGDLTHRFPSTSRVSKALEVMTPIQLQERLDGGQYFFVNGILFDFRDGAYGGFVHTDEGIDALKDVIGIRGRDDSRLAHNDQGTARLSKIWSTKKIQVPGMDNGGAFDSRLTFSWNPFIETVRSSFDIVRLICLNGMTGLTSLFSAKIPLVNRWEEHLDIANKQIQNKLYSMLGDRFHNMSIERATLADCLRLETHARARLDDHDWATGSTNKGSSREQLRNIAKIVSPELHLSKYYKGPSFQDRRLAAQLPSHLTMFDAYNIATEIASHTGQTSNSSDHALDKFANELVFDRSDRSMHAARFGGPSQASFSDTDTAFFGDTEDE
;
A
#
# COMPACT_ATOMS: atom_id res chain seq x y z
N MET A 1 -26.09 13.98 -1.17
CA MET A 1 -25.16 14.77 -1.99
C MET A 1 -24.59 15.88 -1.11
N LYS A 2 -23.54 15.59 -0.33
CA LYS A 2 -22.95 16.57 0.60
C LYS A 2 -22.00 17.47 -0.19
N LEU A 3 -22.09 18.78 0.03
CA LEU A 3 -21.12 19.75 -0.48
C LEU A 3 -19.72 19.32 -0.05
N LEU A 4 -18.93 18.77 -0.96
CA LEU A 4 -17.50 18.90 -0.90
C LEU A 4 -17.25 20.40 -1.12
N ASP A 5 -16.87 21.12 -0.07
CA ASP A 5 -16.23 22.43 -0.24
C ASP A 5 -15.21 22.28 -1.37
N LYS A 6 -15.39 23.06 -2.45
CA LYS A 6 -14.47 23.03 -3.58
C LYS A 6 -13.08 23.36 -3.04
N LEU A 7 -12.24 22.34 -2.89
CA LEU A 7 -10.88 22.51 -2.42
C LEU A 7 -10.21 23.55 -3.32
N ASN A 8 -9.73 24.65 -2.73
CA ASN A 8 -9.15 25.75 -3.49
C ASN A 8 -7.72 25.38 -3.88
N THR A 9 -7.41 25.48 -5.17
CA THR A 9 -6.11 25.12 -5.74
C THR A 9 -5.42 26.38 -6.22
N LEU A 10 -4.13 26.51 -5.93
CA LEU A 10 -3.36 27.68 -6.31
C LEU A 10 -1.97 27.27 -6.75
N LEU A 11 -1.64 27.53 -8.02
CA LEU A 11 -0.28 27.42 -8.53
C LEU A 11 0.37 28.81 -8.54
N ARG A 12 1.45 28.98 -7.76
CA ARG A 12 2.34 30.14 -7.86
C ARG A 12 3.48 29.81 -8.81
N ARG A 13 3.67 30.60 -9.86
CA ARG A 13 4.77 30.48 -10.82
C ARG A 13 5.75 31.62 -10.62
N ASN A 14 7.05 31.36 -10.76
CA ASN A 14 8.12 32.33 -10.54
C ASN A 14 7.97 33.07 -9.20
N ALA A 15 7.66 32.30 -8.16
CA ALA A 15 7.26 32.84 -6.88
C ALA A 15 8.47 33.46 -6.14
N LYS A 16 8.19 34.51 -5.38
CA LYS A 16 9.19 35.10 -4.48
C LYS A 16 9.18 34.35 -3.17
N VAL A 17 10.35 33.90 -2.71
CA VAL A 17 10.44 33.07 -1.51
C VAL A 17 11.28 33.77 -0.46
N GLU A 18 10.81 33.78 0.78
CA GLU A 18 11.60 34.10 1.96
C GLU A 18 11.83 32.83 2.76
N VAL A 19 13.07 32.58 3.20
CA VAL A 19 13.42 31.39 3.97
C VAL A 19 13.84 31.78 5.39
N ARG A 20 13.26 31.10 6.38
CA ARG A 20 13.66 31.18 7.78
C ARG A 20 14.11 29.81 8.28
N ALA A 21 15.29 29.76 8.89
CA ALA A 21 15.72 28.57 9.62
C ALA A 21 15.16 28.59 11.04
N THR A 22 14.51 27.49 11.42
CA THR A 22 14.00 27.24 12.76
C THR A 22 14.51 25.86 13.22
N THR A 23 14.14 25.45 14.44
CA THR A 23 14.39 24.09 14.91
C THR A 23 13.10 23.38 15.28
N ASP A 24 13.10 22.05 15.20
CA ASP A 24 12.03 21.23 15.76
C ASP A 24 12.21 20.98 17.27
N ARG A 25 11.28 20.23 17.88
CA ARG A 25 11.34 19.89 19.31
C ARG A 25 12.57 19.08 19.72
N LYS A 26 13.26 18.46 18.75
CA LYS A 26 14.48 17.67 18.95
C LYS A 26 15.73 18.46 18.55
N ASN A 27 15.59 19.77 18.36
CA ASN A 27 16.65 20.69 17.95
C ASN A 27 17.24 20.38 16.56
N HIS A 28 16.48 19.72 15.68
CA HIS A 28 16.90 19.52 14.29
C HIS A 28 16.52 20.74 13.44
N PRO A 29 17.32 21.10 12.42
CA PRO A 29 17.04 22.24 11.56
C PRO A 29 15.74 22.01 10.76
N VAL A 30 14.95 23.08 10.63
CA VAL A 30 13.68 23.11 9.91
C VAL A 30 13.61 24.37 9.06
N ALA A 31 13.38 24.21 7.76
CA ALA A 31 13.12 25.33 6.87
C ALA A 31 11.63 25.72 6.93
N GLU A 32 11.37 26.99 7.21
CA GLU A 32 10.07 27.62 7.02
C GLU A 32 10.18 28.60 5.86
N ILE A 33 9.25 28.49 4.90
CA ILE A 33 9.20 29.35 3.74
C ILE A 33 7.95 30.21 3.74
N LYS A 34 8.09 31.41 3.20
CA LYS A 34 7.00 32.31 2.88
C LYS A 34 7.02 32.59 1.38
N VAL A 35 5.95 32.19 0.69
CA VAL A 35 5.80 32.29 -0.76
C VAL A 35 4.89 33.47 -1.09
N ASP A 36 5.38 34.38 -1.91
CA ASP A 36 4.75 35.64 -2.35
C ASP A 36 4.25 36.54 -1.20
N GLY A 37 4.73 36.33 0.03
CA GLY A 37 4.35 37.14 1.18
C GLY A 37 3.06 36.72 1.90
N ASP A 38 2.33 35.72 1.39
CA ASP A 38 1.01 35.34 1.93
C ASP A 38 0.95 33.89 2.40
N LEU A 39 1.67 32.99 1.71
CA LEU A 39 1.56 31.55 1.90
C LEU A 39 2.76 31.04 2.68
N THR A 40 2.52 30.39 3.81
CA THR A 40 3.59 29.83 4.65
C THR A 40 3.60 28.32 4.58
N HIS A 41 4.80 27.74 4.57
CA HIS A 41 4.98 26.31 4.69
C HIS A 41 6.19 25.98 5.54
N ARG A 42 6.03 25.04 6.47
CA ARG A 42 7.10 24.54 7.33
C ARG A 42 7.45 23.11 6.93
N PHE A 43 8.65 22.92 6.41
CA PHE A 43 9.13 21.61 6.00
C PHE A 43 9.50 20.75 7.21
N PRO A 44 9.20 19.43 7.23
CA PRO A 44 9.66 18.57 8.31
C PRO A 44 11.20 18.48 8.32
N SER A 45 11.80 18.22 9.49
CA SER A 45 13.26 18.09 9.63
C SER A 45 13.86 16.96 8.79
N THR A 46 13.04 15.97 8.41
CA THR A 46 13.44 14.88 7.52
C THR A 46 13.47 15.26 6.03
N SER A 47 12.87 16.39 5.65
CA SER A 47 12.77 16.83 4.25
C SER A 47 14.14 17.21 3.68
N ARG A 48 14.29 17.10 2.36
CA ARG A 48 15.51 17.54 1.66
C ARG A 48 15.77 19.03 1.82
N VAL A 49 14.72 19.85 1.91
CA VAL A 49 14.82 21.31 2.08
C VAL A 49 15.37 21.65 3.47
N SER A 50 14.81 21.05 4.53
CA SER A 50 15.29 21.27 5.89
C SER A 50 16.71 20.74 6.10
N LYS A 51 17.04 19.56 5.54
CA LYS A 51 18.40 19.01 5.57
C LYS A 51 19.42 19.87 4.84
N ALA A 52 19.00 20.61 3.82
CA ALA A 52 19.89 21.51 3.10
C ALA A 52 20.50 22.58 4.01
N LEU A 53 19.77 23.01 5.06
CA LEU A 53 20.25 23.99 6.05
C LEU A 53 21.45 23.49 6.87
N GLU A 54 21.79 22.21 6.83
CA GLU A 54 23.03 21.68 7.45
C GLU A 54 24.28 22.10 6.68
N VAL A 55 24.15 22.41 5.38
CA VAL A 55 25.27 22.70 4.47
C VAL A 55 25.16 24.04 3.76
N MET A 56 24.00 24.72 3.83
CA MET A 56 23.80 26.03 3.22
C MET A 56 23.07 27.00 4.16
N THR A 57 23.37 28.29 4.00
CA THR A 57 22.71 29.36 4.75
C THR A 57 21.25 29.55 4.29
N PRO A 58 20.37 30.15 5.11
CA PRO A 58 19.00 30.46 4.70
C PRO A 58 18.93 31.33 3.44
N ILE A 59 19.88 32.26 3.26
CA ILE A 59 19.96 33.15 2.08
C ILE A 59 20.26 32.33 0.81
N GLN A 60 21.23 31.42 0.86
CA GLN A 60 21.54 30.54 -0.28
C GLN A 60 20.38 29.59 -0.60
N LEU A 61 19.70 29.08 0.44
CA LEU A 61 18.50 28.26 0.24
C LEU A 61 17.37 29.10 -0.38
N GLN A 62 17.25 30.37 0.03
CA GLN A 62 16.30 31.30 -0.56
C GLN A 62 16.59 31.53 -2.04
N GLU A 63 17.81 31.89 -2.41
CA GLU A 63 18.22 32.10 -3.82
C GLU A 63 17.91 30.89 -4.70
N ARG A 64 18.06 29.67 -4.15
CA ARG A 64 17.72 28.44 -4.85
C ARG A 64 16.20 28.27 -5.07
N LEU A 65 15.41 28.59 -4.05
CA LEU A 65 13.97 28.41 -4.06
C LEU A 65 13.24 29.56 -4.78
N ASP A 66 13.85 30.74 -4.83
CA ASP A 66 13.32 31.93 -5.50
C ASP A 66 13.14 31.69 -7.00
N GLY A 67 12.07 32.25 -7.56
CA GLY A 67 11.68 31.96 -8.94
C GLY A 67 11.11 30.54 -9.14
N GLY A 68 10.95 29.77 -8.06
CA GLY A 68 10.36 28.43 -8.09
C GLY A 68 8.86 28.42 -8.37
N GLN A 69 8.30 27.22 -8.37
CA GLN A 69 6.88 26.98 -8.61
C GLN A 69 6.27 26.18 -7.47
N TYR A 70 5.14 26.63 -6.96
CA TYR A 70 4.55 26.11 -5.73
C TYR A 70 3.07 25.84 -5.92
N PHE A 71 2.66 24.61 -5.68
CA PHE A 71 1.27 24.20 -5.80
C PHE A 71 0.65 23.99 -4.42
N PHE A 72 -0.38 24.78 -4.12
CA PHE A 72 -1.10 24.75 -2.86
C PHE A 72 -2.51 24.20 -3.05
N VAL A 73 -2.96 23.44 -2.06
CA VAL A 73 -4.33 22.95 -1.93
C VAL A 73 -4.83 23.39 -0.56
N ASN A 74 -5.87 24.22 -0.51
CA ASN A 74 -6.38 24.83 0.72
C ASN A 74 -5.29 25.52 1.57
N GLY A 75 -4.37 26.23 0.92
CA GLY A 75 -3.26 26.91 1.61
C GLY A 75 -2.15 25.98 2.12
N ILE A 76 -2.27 24.66 1.94
CA ILE A 76 -1.21 23.70 2.28
C ILE A 76 -0.37 23.44 1.03
N LEU A 77 0.95 23.60 1.15
CA LEU A 77 1.88 23.26 0.07
C LEU A 77 1.80 21.75 -0.21
N PHE A 78 1.42 21.41 -1.44
CA PHE A 78 1.27 20.03 -1.88
C PHE A 78 2.51 19.52 -2.60
N ASP A 79 3.03 20.28 -3.57
CA ASP A 79 4.29 19.99 -4.25
C ASP A 79 4.93 21.30 -4.72
N PHE A 80 6.23 21.29 -4.97
CA PHE A 80 6.96 22.46 -5.48
C PHE A 80 8.17 22.07 -6.33
N ARG A 81 8.63 23.02 -7.15
CA ARG A 81 9.88 22.93 -7.91
C ARG A 81 10.70 24.17 -7.64
N ASP A 82 12.02 24.01 -7.50
CA ASP A 82 12.92 25.13 -7.24
C ASP A 82 13.11 26.01 -8.49
N GLY A 83 13.74 27.18 -8.34
CA GLY A 83 13.87 28.16 -9.44
C GLY A 83 14.69 27.66 -10.62
N ALA A 84 15.52 26.63 -10.42
CA ALA A 84 16.31 26.00 -11.47
C ALA A 84 15.49 24.99 -12.32
N TYR A 85 14.24 24.71 -11.96
CA TYR A 85 13.44 23.72 -12.65
C TYR A 85 12.92 24.22 -14.01
N GLY A 86 13.55 23.75 -15.08
CA GLY A 86 13.11 23.95 -16.47
C GLY A 86 12.22 22.84 -17.04
N GLY A 87 11.61 22.03 -16.18
CA GLY A 87 10.78 20.89 -16.61
C GLY A 87 9.33 21.25 -16.92
N PHE A 88 8.50 20.22 -17.06
CA PHE A 88 7.10 20.36 -17.43
C PHE A 88 6.23 20.92 -16.28
N VAL A 89 5.28 21.79 -16.65
CA VAL A 89 4.32 22.41 -15.74
C VAL A 89 2.99 22.55 -16.46
N HIS A 90 1.92 22.07 -15.86
CA HIS A 90 0.58 22.26 -16.42
C HIS A 90 0.18 23.75 -16.43
N THR A 91 -0.60 24.13 -17.46
CA THR A 91 -1.30 25.42 -17.49
C THR A 91 -2.39 25.46 -16.42
N ASP A 92 -2.89 26.64 -16.09
CA ASP A 92 -3.94 26.78 -15.07
C ASP A 92 -5.24 26.11 -15.53
N GLU A 93 -5.55 26.20 -16.83
CA GLU A 93 -6.67 25.50 -17.45
C GLU A 93 -6.48 23.97 -17.40
N GLY A 94 -5.25 23.49 -17.59
CA GLY A 94 -4.92 22.07 -17.47
C GLY A 94 -5.10 21.55 -16.04
N ILE A 95 -4.71 22.35 -15.04
CA ILE A 95 -4.90 22.06 -13.62
C ILE A 95 -6.38 22.01 -13.27
N ASP A 96 -7.16 23.01 -13.71
CA ASP A 96 -8.60 23.06 -13.46
C ASP A 96 -9.31 21.87 -14.12
N ALA A 97 -8.94 21.53 -15.35
CA ALA A 97 -9.49 20.37 -16.02
C ALA A 97 -9.15 19.06 -15.28
N LEU A 98 -7.89 18.85 -14.88
CA LEU A 98 -7.47 17.68 -14.10
C LEU A 98 -8.18 17.60 -12.75
N LYS A 99 -8.37 18.74 -12.10
CA LYS A 99 -9.14 18.86 -10.85
C LYS A 99 -10.60 18.50 -11.05
N ASP A 100 -11.24 18.94 -12.12
CA ASP A 100 -12.66 18.66 -12.36
C ASP A 100 -12.90 17.17 -12.65
N VAL A 101 -11.99 16.53 -13.38
CA VAL A 101 -12.17 15.15 -13.84
C VAL A 101 -11.60 14.13 -12.87
N ILE A 102 -10.34 14.29 -12.44
CA ILE A 102 -9.62 13.38 -11.53
C ILE A 102 -9.76 13.82 -10.08
N GLY A 103 -10.16 15.05 -9.78
CA GLY A 103 -10.46 15.44 -8.42
C GLY A 103 -9.25 15.60 -7.50
N ILE A 104 -9.57 15.99 -6.28
CA ILE A 104 -8.66 16.12 -5.14
C ILE A 104 -9.34 15.46 -3.96
N ARG A 105 -8.71 14.44 -3.40
CA ARG A 105 -9.22 13.72 -2.22
C ARG A 105 -8.64 14.31 -0.94
N GLY A 106 -9.55 14.79 -0.09
CA GLY A 106 -9.22 15.18 1.27
C GLY A 106 -8.85 13.98 2.14
N ARG A 107 -8.24 14.30 3.30
CA ARG A 107 -7.75 13.38 4.33
C ARG A 107 -8.74 12.28 4.75
N ASP A 108 -10.04 12.56 4.73
CA ASP A 108 -11.05 11.75 5.41
C ASP A 108 -11.66 10.62 4.55
N ASP A 109 -11.46 10.62 3.23
CA ASP A 109 -12.14 9.67 2.33
C ASP A 109 -11.38 8.34 2.15
N SER A 110 -10.23 8.17 2.80
CA SER A 110 -9.47 6.93 2.75
C SER A 110 -9.27 6.36 4.15
N ARG A 111 -10.19 5.48 4.56
CA ARG A 111 -9.89 4.36 5.49
C ARG A 111 -8.76 3.42 4.99
N LEU A 112 -8.15 3.74 3.84
CA LEU A 112 -7.18 2.98 3.07
C LEU A 112 -5.81 3.69 2.93
N ALA A 113 -5.60 4.81 3.63
CA ALA A 113 -4.31 5.51 3.66
C ALA A 113 -3.47 5.03 4.86
N HIS A 114 -2.89 3.84 4.77
CA HIS A 114 -2.03 3.30 5.84
C HIS A 114 -0.53 3.64 5.68
N ASN A 115 -0.11 4.30 4.60
CA ASN A 115 1.31 4.58 4.36
C ASN A 115 1.64 6.00 3.85
N ASP A 116 0.70 6.95 3.82
CA ASP A 116 0.99 8.30 3.33
C ASP A 116 0.95 9.33 4.44
N GLN A 117 2.11 9.93 4.70
CA GLN A 117 2.27 11.04 5.62
C GLN A 117 1.58 12.30 5.04
N GLY A 118 0.28 12.44 5.29
CA GLY A 118 -0.30 13.72 5.67
C GLY A 118 -0.65 14.76 4.60
N THR A 119 -0.66 14.47 3.30
CA THR A 119 -1.08 15.44 2.26
C THR A 119 -2.29 14.95 1.46
N ALA A 120 -3.19 15.87 1.08
CA ALA A 120 -4.41 15.60 0.32
C ALA A 120 -4.08 15.02 -1.07
N ARG A 121 -4.56 13.84 -1.45
CA ARG A 121 -4.13 13.20 -2.70
C ARG A 121 -4.82 13.81 -3.93
N LEU A 122 -4.05 14.18 -4.95
CA LEU A 122 -4.55 14.57 -6.28
C LEU A 122 -4.96 13.32 -7.06
N SER A 123 -6.05 12.66 -6.64
CA SER A 123 -6.49 11.39 -7.24
C SER A 123 -7.98 11.12 -7.08
N LYS A 124 -8.50 10.22 -7.93
CA LYS A 124 -9.86 9.69 -7.86
C LYS A 124 -9.87 8.20 -8.20
N ILE A 125 -10.68 7.46 -7.45
CA ILE A 125 -11.09 6.11 -7.84
C ILE A 125 -11.97 6.28 -9.08
N TRP A 126 -11.46 5.85 -10.22
CA TRP A 126 -12.13 5.94 -11.51
C TRP A 126 -13.16 4.85 -11.69
N SER A 127 -12.85 3.65 -11.22
CA SER A 127 -13.76 2.51 -11.30
C SER A 127 -13.54 1.56 -10.13
N THR A 128 -14.63 0.96 -9.67
CA THR A 128 -14.60 -0.22 -8.81
C THR A 128 -15.28 -1.38 -9.54
N LYS A 129 -14.61 -2.51 -9.68
CA LYS A 129 -15.16 -3.73 -10.28
C LYS A 129 -15.04 -4.87 -9.29
N LYS A 130 -16.11 -5.65 -9.15
CA LYS A 130 -16.08 -6.89 -8.38
C LYS A 130 -15.38 -7.98 -9.20
N ILE A 131 -14.47 -8.67 -8.56
CA ILE A 131 -13.81 -9.88 -9.04
C ILE A 131 -14.26 -11.01 -8.11
N GLN A 132 -14.80 -12.06 -8.71
CA GLN A 132 -15.07 -13.32 -8.02
C GLN A 132 -14.11 -14.35 -8.59
N VAL A 133 -13.30 -14.97 -7.75
CA VAL A 133 -12.44 -16.08 -8.17
C VAL A 133 -13.31 -17.35 -8.26
N PRO A 134 -13.38 -18.02 -9.43
CA PRO A 134 -14.16 -19.25 -9.57
C PRO A 134 -13.67 -20.35 -8.64
N GLY A 135 -14.60 -21.03 -7.96
CA GLY A 135 -14.29 -22.13 -7.03
C GLY A 135 -13.92 -21.68 -5.62
N MET A 136 -14.02 -20.38 -5.32
CA MET A 136 -13.90 -19.83 -3.97
C MET A 136 -15.19 -19.08 -3.64
N ASP A 137 -15.76 -19.35 -2.47
CA ASP A 137 -16.99 -18.71 -2.01
C ASP A 137 -16.69 -17.28 -1.50
N ASN A 138 -16.86 -17.02 -0.20
CA ASN A 138 -16.68 -15.68 0.37
C ASN A 138 -15.21 -15.22 0.35
N GLY A 139 -14.26 -16.16 0.39
CA GLY A 139 -12.82 -15.87 0.32
C GLY A 139 -12.34 -15.37 -1.05
N GLY A 140 -13.12 -15.57 -2.12
CA GLY A 140 -12.76 -15.23 -3.50
C GLY A 140 -13.31 -13.87 -3.99
N ALA A 141 -13.97 -13.10 -3.12
CA ALA A 141 -14.61 -11.84 -3.48
C ALA A 141 -13.69 -10.63 -3.25
N PHE A 142 -13.35 -9.94 -4.35
CA PHE A 142 -12.49 -8.76 -4.34
C PHE A 142 -13.15 -7.59 -5.05
N ASP A 143 -12.91 -6.38 -4.54
CA ASP A 143 -13.10 -5.13 -5.27
C ASP A 143 -11.76 -4.73 -5.90
N SER A 144 -11.69 -4.76 -7.23
CA SER A 144 -10.66 -4.04 -7.96
C SER A 144 -11.00 -2.55 -7.96
N ARG A 145 -10.03 -1.71 -7.62
CA ARG A 145 -10.11 -0.25 -7.73
C ARG A 145 -9.02 0.26 -8.63
N LEU A 146 -9.40 0.97 -9.68
CA LEU A 146 -8.45 1.74 -10.48
C LEU A 146 -8.51 3.19 -10.02
N THR A 147 -7.39 3.71 -9.56
CA THR A 147 -7.22 5.09 -9.17
C THR A 147 -6.35 5.80 -10.20
N PHE A 148 -6.74 6.98 -10.63
CA PHE A 148 -5.87 7.88 -11.40
C PHE A 148 -5.41 9.01 -10.50
N SER A 149 -4.15 9.39 -10.64
CA SER A 149 -3.52 10.44 -9.86
C SER A 149 -2.70 11.35 -10.76
N TRP A 150 -2.68 12.64 -10.42
CA TRP A 150 -2.04 13.67 -11.22
C TRP A 150 -1.15 14.56 -10.35
N ASN A 151 -0.30 15.34 -11.00
CA ASN A 151 0.57 16.31 -10.34
C ASN A 151 0.84 17.46 -11.32
N PRO A 152 0.81 18.73 -10.88
CA PRO A 152 0.99 19.89 -11.77
C PRO A 152 2.35 19.90 -12.49
N PHE A 153 3.36 19.18 -11.99
CA PHE A 153 4.72 19.15 -12.52
C PHE A 153 5.05 17.83 -13.25
N ILE A 154 4.04 17.05 -13.65
CA ILE A 154 4.22 15.78 -14.34
C ILE A 154 3.28 15.73 -15.55
N GLU A 155 3.83 15.49 -16.74
CA GLU A 155 3.10 15.42 -18.02
C GLU A 155 2.15 14.21 -18.15
N THR A 156 2.19 13.28 -17.19
CA THR A 156 1.48 12.01 -17.23
C THR A 156 0.57 11.85 -16.02
N VAL A 157 -0.60 11.27 -16.24
CA VAL A 157 -1.44 10.73 -15.17
C VAL A 157 -0.90 9.37 -14.79
N ARG A 158 -0.71 9.15 -13.48
CA ARG A 158 -0.34 7.85 -12.95
C ARG A 158 -1.60 7.08 -12.59
N SER A 159 -1.72 5.85 -13.07
CA SER A 159 -2.70 4.92 -12.53
C SER A 159 -2.10 4.16 -11.35
N SER A 160 -2.93 3.82 -10.37
CA SER A 160 -2.66 2.77 -9.40
C SER A 160 -3.85 1.82 -9.39
N PHE A 161 -3.55 0.53 -9.43
CA PHE A 161 -4.57 -0.50 -9.29
C PHE A 161 -4.48 -1.12 -7.91
N ASP A 162 -5.56 -1.07 -7.17
CA ASP A 162 -5.68 -1.60 -5.83
C ASP A 162 -6.66 -2.78 -5.84
N ILE A 163 -6.26 -3.95 -5.33
CA ILE A 163 -7.23 -4.97 -4.92
C ILE A 163 -7.63 -4.68 -3.49
N VAL A 164 -8.94 -4.66 -3.29
CA VAL A 164 -9.60 -4.40 -2.02
C VAL A 164 -10.40 -5.64 -1.68
N ARG A 165 -9.97 -6.42 -0.69
CA ARG A 165 -10.70 -7.62 -0.27
C ARG A 165 -12.02 -7.23 0.40
N LEU A 166 -13.15 -7.79 -0.02
CA LEU A 166 -14.47 -7.36 0.47
C LEU A 166 -14.87 -7.97 1.83
N ILE A 167 -14.28 -9.10 2.21
CA ILE A 167 -14.58 -9.80 3.46
C ILE A 167 -13.26 -10.17 4.14
N CYS A 168 -13.06 -9.60 5.33
CA CYS A 168 -12.17 -10.10 6.36
C CYS A 168 -13.02 -10.42 7.61
N LEU A 169 -12.50 -11.19 8.57
CA LEU A 169 -13.24 -11.70 9.75
C LEU A 169 -14.03 -10.64 10.54
N ASN A 170 -13.64 -9.36 10.45
CA ASN A 170 -14.31 -8.23 11.12
C ASN A 170 -14.93 -7.18 10.17
N GLY A 171 -15.09 -7.48 8.87
CA GLY A 171 -15.74 -6.57 7.89
C GLY A 171 -14.86 -5.42 7.38
N MET A 172 -13.53 -5.54 7.41
CA MET A 172 -12.59 -4.55 6.86
C MET A 172 -12.00 -4.99 5.51
N THR A 173 -11.40 -4.04 4.79
CA THR A 173 -10.85 -4.23 3.44
C THR A 173 -9.31 -4.18 3.44
N GLY A 174 -8.64 -5.28 3.07
CA GLY A 174 -7.19 -5.30 2.81
C GLY A 174 -6.86 -4.72 1.44
N LEU A 175 -5.84 -3.86 1.35
CA LEU A 175 -5.44 -3.17 0.12
C LEU A 175 -4.09 -3.67 -0.39
N THR A 176 -4.02 -3.99 -1.67
CA THR A 176 -2.76 -4.33 -2.31
C THR A 176 -2.66 -3.55 -3.62
N SER A 177 -1.66 -2.67 -3.74
CA SER A 177 -1.40 -1.89 -4.97
C SER A 177 -0.52 -2.69 -5.93
N LEU A 178 -1.03 -3.00 -7.11
CA LEU A 178 -0.50 -4.06 -7.98
C LEU A 178 0.15 -3.55 -9.28
N PHE A 179 -0.28 -2.39 -9.77
CA PHE A 179 0.15 -1.90 -11.09
C PHE A 179 0.14 -0.38 -11.16
N SER A 180 1.20 0.20 -11.72
CA SER A 180 1.24 1.63 -12.06
C SER A 180 1.62 1.84 -13.52
N ALA A 181 0.68 2.38 -14.31
CA ALA A 181 0.94 2.85 -15.66
C ALA A 181 1.02 4.38 -15.68
N LYS A 182 1.85 4.90 -16.58
CA LYS A 182 1.87 6.32 -16.93
C LYS A 182 1.05 6.49 -18.21
N ILE A 183 0.02 7.33 -18.14
CA ILE A 183 -0.80 7.67 -19.30
C ILE A 183 -0.43 9.10 -19.69
N PRO A 184 0.11 9.31 -20.90
CA PRO A 184 0.43 10.65 -21.37
C PRO A 184 -0.85 11.46 -21.56
N LEU A 185 -0.84 12.70 -21.08
CA LEU A 185 -1.95 13.64 -21.26
C LEU A 185 -1.87 14.28 -22.65
N VAL A 186 -2.26 13.53 -23.67
CA VAL A 186 -2.47 14.05 -25.03
C VAL A 186 -3.97 14.24 -25.22
N ASN A 187 -4.39 15.36 -25.83
CA ASN A 187 -5.77 15.79 -26.15
C ASN A 187 -6.84 14.68 -26.08
N ARG A 188 -8.03 15.00 -25.52
CA ARG A 188 -9.11 14.03 -25.22
C ARG A 188 -8.73 13.00 -24.15
N TRP A 189 -8.00 13.46 -23.16
CA TRP A 189 -7.49 12.65 -22.06
C TRP A 189 -8.61 11.96 -21.25
N GLU A 190 -9.82 12.53 -21.14
CA GLU A 190 -10.98 11.84 -20.56
C GLU A 190 -11.32 10.53 -21.31
N GLU A 191 -11.48 10.63 -22.64
CA GLU A 191 -11.74 9.46 -23.50
C GLU A 191 -10.58 8.44 -23.39
N HIS A 192 -9.33 8.93 -23.33
CA HIS A 192 -8.16 8.08 -23.18
C HIS A 192 -8.10 7.38 -21.81
N LEU A 193 -8.49 8.06 -20.73
CA LEU A 193 -8.58 7.47 -19.38
C LEU A 193 -9.65 6.38 -19.33
N ASP A 194 -10.79 6.57 -20.01
CA ASP A 194 -11.83 5.54 -20.10
C ASP A 194 -11.41 4.33 -20.92
N ILE A 195 -10.71 4.55 -22.05
CA ILE A 195 -10.13 3.47 -22.85
C ILE A 195 -9.08 2.71 -22.03
N ALA A 196 -8.16 3.44 -21.37
CA ALA A 196 -7.14 2.85 -20.52
C ALA A 196 -7.77 2.07 -19.37
N ASN A 197 -8.81 2.60 -18.72
CA ASN A 197 -9.55 1.90 -17.68
C ASN A 197 -10.10 0.57 -18.20
N LYS A 198 -10.79 0.55 -19.34
CA LYS A 198 -11.33 -0.69 -19.92
C LYS A 198 -10.22 -1.70 -20.22
N GLN A 199 -9.11 -1.27 -20.82
CA GLN A 199 -7.98 -2.14 -21.15
C GLN A 199 -7.30 -2.71 -19.91
N ILE A 200 -6.99 -1.84 -18.93
CA ILE A 200 -6.34 -2.21 -17.67
C ILE A 200 -7.24 -3.20 -16.89
N GLN A 201 -8.52 -2.88 -16.75
CA GLN A 201 -9.48 -3.73 -16.05
C GLN A 201 -9.63 -5.11 -16.70
N ASN A 202 -9.75 -5.17 -18.03
CA ASN A 202 -9.89 -6.46 -18.72
C ASN A 202 -8.63 -7.33 -18.57
N LYS A 203 -7.44 -6.73 -18.71
CA LYS A 203 -6.18 -7.45 -18.54
C LYS A 203 -6.01 -7.96 -17.11
N LEU A 204 -6.32 -7.12 -16.12
CA LEU A 204 -6.17 -7.47 -14.71
C LEU A 204 -7.21 -8.49 -14.25
N TYR A 205 -8.45 -8.41 -14.72
CA TYR A 205 -9.46 -9.40 -14.40
C TYR A 205 -9.03 -10.82 -14.81
N SER A 206 -8.55 -10.98 -16.05
CA SER A 206 -8.03 -12.27 -16.53
C SER A 206 -6.81 -12.71 -15.72
N MET A 207 -5.82 -11.82 -15.57
CA MET A 207 -4.57 -12.14 -14.88
C MET A 207 -4.79 -12.54 -13.41
N LEU A 208 -5.65 -11.83 -12.69
CA LEU A 208 -5.93 -12.08 -11.28
C LEU A 208 -6.82 -13.30 -11.08
N GLY A 209 -7.81 -13.51 -11.95
CA GLY A 209 -8.63 -14.72 -11.93
C GLY A 209 -7.78 -15.96 -12.07
N ASP A 210 -6.94 -16.01 -13.11
CA ASP A 210 -6.03 -17.13 -13.35
C ASP A 210 -5.01 -17.27 -12.22
N ARG A 211 -4.46 -16.16 -11.72
CA ARG A 211 -3.45 -16.21 -10.67
C ARG A 211 -4.00 -16.71 -9.34
N PHE A 212 -5.14 -16.20 -8.88
CA PHE A 212 -5.74 -16.64 -7.63
C PHE A 212 -6.21 -18.09 -7.72
N HIS A 213 -6.75 -18.51 -8.87
CA HIS A 213 -7.05 -19.92 -9.11
C HIS A 213 -5.79 -20.80 -9.03
N ASN A 214 -4.68 -20.39 -9.62
CA ASN A 214 -3.43 -21.14 -9.49
C ASN A 214 -2.91 -21.15 -8.05
N MET A 215 -3.03 -20.03 -7.32
CA MET A 215 -2.56 -19.91 -5.94
C MET A 215 -3.31 -20.80 -4.95
N SER A 216 -4.56 -21.22 -5.23
CA SER A 216 -5.28 -22.16 -4.37
C SER A 216 -4.84 -23.61 -4.55
N ILE A 217 -4.17 -23.91 -5.65
CA ILE A 217 -3.66 -25.25 -5.95
C ILE A 217 -2.16 -25.30 -5.63
N GLU A 218 -1.44 -24.20 -5.88
CA GLU A 218 -0.02 -24.05 -5.58
C GLU A 218 0.25 -23.99 -4.07
N ARG A 219 1.24 -24.74 -3.62
CA ARG A 219 1.69 -24.69 -2.22
C ARG A 219 2.52 -23.45 -1.95
N ALA A 220 2.30 -22.85 -0.78
CA ALA A 220 3.26 -21.91 -0.23
C ALA A 220 4.58 -22.63 0.10
N THR A 221 5.67 -21.88 0.23
CA THR A 221 6.94 -22.45 0.65
C THR A 221 7.02 -22.45 2.17
N LEU A 222 7.87 -23.33 2.72
CA LEU A 222 8.14 -23.37 4.16
C LEU A 222 8.61 -22.00 4.67
N ALA A 223 9.41 -21.28 3.87
CA ALA A 223 9.87 -19.94 4.20
C ALA A 223 8.74 -18.89 4.29
N ASP A 224 7.67 -19.03 3.50
CA ASP A 224 6.52 -18.12 3.58
C ASP A 224 5.79 -18.28 4.91
N CYS A 225 5.51 -19.53 5.30
CA CYS A 225 4.86 -19.86 6.55
C CYS A 225 5.69 -19.39 7.75
N LEU A 226 7.00 -19.58 7.74
CA LEU A 226 7.90 -19.07 8.78
C LEU A 226 7.88 -17.53 8.87
N ARG A 227 7.83 -16.84 7.73
CA ARG A 227 7.76 -15.38 7.69
C ARG A 227 6.43 -14.88 8.27
N LEU A 228 5.32 -15.51 7.90
CA LEU A 228 3.99 -15.20 8.44
C LEU A 228 3.90 -15.48 9.93
N GLU A 229 4.43 -16.62 10.39
CA GLU A 229 4.51 -16.95 11.82
C GLU A 229 5.29 -15.88 12.59
N THR A 230 6.41 -15.42 12.04
CA THR A 230 7.21 -14.34 12.63
C THR A 230 6.40 -13.05 12.76
N HIS A 231 5.66 -12.66 11.72
CA HIS A 231 4.80 -11.49 11.76
C HIS A 231 3.67 -11.65 12.79
N ALA A 232 2.98 -12.79 12.82
CA ALA A 232 1.92 -13.06 13.77
C ALA A 232 2.42 -13.01 15.22
N ARG A 233 3.56 -13.65 15.52
CA ARG A 233 4.20 -13.60 16.85
C ARG A 233 4.66 -12.19 17.22
N ALA A 234 5.29 -11.46 16.29
CA ALA A 234 5.73 -10.09 16.54
C ALA A 234 4.58 -9.11 16.83
N ARG A 235 3.37 -9.39 16.33
CA ARG A 235 2.15 -8.63 16.64
C ARG A 235 1.54 -9.07 17.98
N LEU A 236 1.64 -10.36 18.33
CA LEU A 236 1.18 -10.90 19.62
C LEU A 236 2.02 -10.42 20.81
N ASP A 237 3.33 -10.32 20.61
CA ASP A 237 4.32 -9.94 21.63
C ASP A 237 4.32 -8.43 21.94
N ASP A 238 3.50 -7.64 21.23
CA ASP A 238 3.32 -6.24 21.54
C ASP A 238 2.80 -6.05 22.98
N HIS A 239 3.38 -5.14 23.76
CA HIS A 239 3.08 -5.03 25.19
C HIS A 239 1.75 -4.33 25.49
N ASP A 240 1.07 -3.75 24.49
CA ASP A 240 -0.09 -2.85 24.65
C ASP A 240 -1.48 -3.53 24.54
N TRP A 241 -1.55 -4.86 24.59
CA TRP A 241 -2.83 -5.58 24.65
C TRP A 241 -3.60 -5.37 25.96
N ALA A 242 -2.95 -4.87 27.02
CA ALA A 242 -3.50 -4.76 28.38
C ALA A 242 -4.39 -3.51 28.63
N THR A 243 -4.40 -2.52 27.73
CA THR A 243 -5.12 -1.25 27.95
C THR A 243 -6.37 -1.14 27.06
N GLY A 244 -7.50 -1.59 27.60
CA GLY A 244 -8.77 -0.84 27.57
C GLY A 244 -9.57 -0.66 26.26
N SER A 245 -9.66 -1.66 25.37
CA SER A 245 -10.72 -1.65 24.35
C SER A 245 -11.36 -3.03 24.20
N THR A 246 -12.68 -3.08 24.29
CA THR A 246 -13.54 -4.27 24.32
C THR A 246 -13.44 -5.17 23.07
N ASN A 247 -12.80 -4.71 21.99
CA ASN A 247 -12.54 -5.51 20.78
C ASN A 247 -11.14 -6.16 20.73
N LYS A 248 -10.23 -5.88 21.69
CA LYS A 248 -8.84 -6.39 21.67
C LYS A 248 -8.71 -7.89 22.01
N GLY A 249 -9.66 -8.47 22.75
CA GLY A 249 -9.62 -9.89 23.13
C GLY A 249 -9.73 -10.83 21.94
N SER A 250 -10.67 -10.54 21.04
CA SER A 250 -10.92 -11.32 19.83
C SER A 250 -9.74 -11.27 18.84
N SER A 251 -9.15 -10.08 18.59
CA SER A 251 -8.01 -9.96 17.68
C SER A 251 -6.73 -10.65 18.20
N ARG A 252 -6.54 -10.73 19.52
CA ARG A 252 -5.40 -11.45 20.13
C ARG A 252 -5.57 -12.97 20.01
N GLU A 253 -6.77 -13.47 20.22
CA GLU A 253 -7.10 -14.89 20.04
C GLU A 253 -6.97 -15.30 18.57
N GLN A 254 -7.50 -14.47 17.66
CA GLN A 254 -7.35 -14.64 16.22
C GLN A 254 -5.88 -14.70 15.81
N LEU A 255 -5.03 -13.79 16.30
CA LEU A 255 -3.59 -13.82 16.03
C LEU A 255 -2.90 -15.08 16.58
N ARG A 256 -3.34 -15.59 17.74
CA ARG A 256 -2.84 -16.86 18.30
C ARG A 256 -3.22 -18.03 17.41
N ASN A 257 -4.45 -18.06 16.92
CA ASN A 257 -4.92 -19.11 16.01
C ASN A 257 -4.18 -19.04 14.68
N ILE A 258 -4.00 -17.84 14.11
CA ILE A 258 -3.17 -17.62 12.92
C ILE A 258 -1.75 -18.13 13.15
N ALA A 259 -1.11 -17.78 14.27
CA ALA A 259 0.25 -18.23 14.58
C ALA A 259 0.36 -19.77 14.67
N LYS A 260 -0.66 -20.44 15.21
CA LYS A 260 -0.72 -21.92 15.26
C LYS A 260 -0.95 -22.54 13.89
N ILE A 261 -1.91 -22.02 13.12
CA ILE A 261 -2.28 -22.54 11.80
C ILE A 261 -1.10 -22.41 10.84
N VAL A 262 -0.41 -21.27 10.87
CA VAL A 262 0.70 -21.00 9.95
C VAL A 262 2.00 -21.68 10.37
N SER A 263 2.14 -22.13 11.62
CA SER A 263 3.38 -22.69 12.16
C SER A 263 3.80 -23.97 11.43
N PRO A 264 4.81 -23.93 10.55
CA PRO A 264 5.15 -25.10 9.78
C PRO A 264 5.89 -26.15 10.62
N GLU A 265 6.56 -25.75 11.71
CA GLU A 265 7.21 -26.70 12.61
C GLU A 265 6.17 -27.63 13.29
N LEU A 266 5.02 -27.07 13.68
CA LEU A 266 3.92 -27.83 14.27
C LEU A 266 3.36 -28.87 13.28
N HIS A 267 3.15 -28.47 12.03
CA HIS A 267 2.46 -29.31 11.03
C HIS A 267 3.38 -30.21 10.19
N LEU A 268 4.67 -29.85 10.06
CA LEU A 268 5.60 -30.51 9.13
C LEU A 268 6.82 -31.14 9.79
N SER A 269 6.96 -31.09 11.12
CA SER A 269 8.09 -31.71 11.85
C SER A 269 8.24 -33.21 11.63
N LYS A 270 7.15 -33.91 11.26
CA LYS A 270 7.19 -35.33 10.89
C LYS A 270 7.79 -35.58 9.49
N TYR A 271 7.77 -34.58 8.62
CA TYR A 271 8.20 -34.68 7.22
C TYR A 271 9.55 -34.03 6.96
N TYR A 272 9.88 -32.96 7.69
CA TYR A 272 11.14 -32.21 7.53
C TYR A 272 11.97 -32.24 8.81
N LYS A 273 13.29 -32.19 8.64
CA LYS A 273 14.23 -32.16 9.76
C LYS A 273 14.32 -30.75 10.35
N GLY A 274 14.67 -30.65 11.63
CA GLY A 274 14.87 -29.37 12.35
C GLY A 274 15.60 -28.26 11.55
N PRO A 275 16.72 -28.55 10.86
CA PRO A 275 17.43 -27.53 10.06
C PRO A 275 16.60 -26.90 8.94
N SER A 276 15.60 -27.60 8.40
CA SER A 276 14.70 -27.07 7.38
C SER A 276 13.88 -25.88 7.88
N PHE A 277 13.59 -25.80 9.18
CA PHE A 277 12.85 -24.70 9.79
C PHE A 277 13.74 -23.50 10.17
N GLN A 278 15.05 -23.69 10.19
CA GLN A 278 16.02 -22.67 10.61
C GLN A 278 16.74 -22.03 9.41
N ASP A 279 17.03 -22.81 8.36
CA ASP A 279 17.67 -22.31 7.14
C ASP A 279 16.64 -21.77 6.16
N ARG A 280 16.60 -20.45 6.02
CA ARG A 280 15.70 -19.74 5.10
C ARG A 280 15.90 -20.15 3.63
N ARG A 281 17.10 -20.51 3.20
CA ARG A 281 17.38 -20.91 1.81
C ARG A 281 16.79 -22.28 1.53
N LEU A 282 16.98 -23.22 2.45
CA LEU A 282 16.39 -24.56 2.37
C LEU A 282 14.86 -24.48 2.46
N ALA A 283 14.34 -23.70 3.41
CA ALA A 283 12.91 -23.48 3.57
C ALA A 283 12.23 -22.87 2.33
N ALA A 284 12.95 -22.04 1.56
CA ALA A 284 12.39 -21.45 0.35
C ALA A 284 12.19 -22.48 -0.79
N GLN A 285 12.80 -23.65 -0.71
CA GLN A 285 12.71 -24.71 -1.71
C GLN A 285 11.71 -25.82 -1.33
N LEU A 286 11.27 -25.85 -0.06
CA LEU A 286 10.39 -26.89 0.46
C LEU A 286 8.93 -26.44 0.43
N PRO A 287 7.99 -27.30 0.00
CA PRO A 287 6.56 -26.98 0.08
C PRO A 287 6.06 -27.01 1.52
N SER A 288 5.14 -26.10 1.85
CA SER A 288 4.45 -26.08 3.14
C SER A 288 3.13 -26.87 3.12
N HIS A 289 2.44 -26.87 4.26
CA HIS A 289 1.12 -27.45 4.45
C HIS A 289 -0.03 -26.54 3.98
N LEU A 290 0.27 -25.28 3.64
CA LEU A 290 -0.69 -24.27 3.20
C LEU A 290 -0.55 -23.99 1.70
N THR A 291 -1.64 -23.53 1.08
CA THR A 291 -1.61 -22.99 -0.27
C THR A 291 -1.01 -21.58 -0.29
N MET A 292 -0.60 -21.10 -1.46
CA MET A 292 -0.20 -19.71 -1.64
C MET A 292 -1.36 -18.75 -1.38
N PHE A 293 -2.58 -19.18 -1.67
CA PHE A 293 -3.77 -18.39 -1.41
C PHE A 293 -4.05 -18.25 0.09
N ASP A 294 -3.89 -19.32 0.87
CA ASP A 294 -3.99 -19.25 2.34
C ASP A 294 -2.94 -18.30 2.93
N ALA A 295 -1.70 -18.40 2.46
CA ALA A 295 -0.62 -17.50 2.88
C ALA A 295 -0.92 -16.03 2.55
N TYR A 296 -1.49 -15.77 1.36
CA TYR A 296 -1.95 -14.43 0.98
C TYR A 296 -3.07 -13.94 1.91
N ASN A 297 -4.08 -14.77 2.16
CA ASN A 297 -5.21 -14.43 3.04
C ASN A 297 -4.73 -14.11 4.46
N ILE A 298 -3.87 -14.95 5.04
CA ILE A 298 -3.28 -14.74 6.37
C ILE A 298 -2.48 -13.43 6.41
N ALA A 299 -1.66 -13.14 5.39
CA ALA A 299 -0.90 -11.89 5.32
C ALA A 299 -1.81 -10.66 5.38
N THR A 300 -2.86 -10.67 4.55
CA THR A 300 -3.83 -9.56 4.50
C THR A 300 -4.60 -9.42 5.81
N GLU A 301 -4.95 -10.54 6.46
CA GLU A 301 -5.67 -10.54 7.73
C GLU A 301 -4.84 -9.91 8.85
N ILE A 302 -3.56 -10.29 8.97
CA ILE A 302 -2.64 -9.69 9.94
C ILE A 302 -2.52 -8.18 9.69
N ALA A 303 -2.36 -7.76 8.43
CA ALA A 303 -2.17 -6.35 8.09
C ALA A 303 -3.43 -5.50 8.36
N SER A 304 -4.62 -6.01 8.08
CA SER A 304 -5.86 -5.21 8.21
C SER A 304 -6.46 -5.22 9.62
N HIS A 305 -6.14 -6.22 10.45
CA HIS A 305 -6.80 -6.39 11.76
C HIS A 305 -5.89 -6.24 12.97
N THR A 306 -4.61 -5.90 12.78
CA THR A 306 -3.65 -5.78 13.89
C THR A 306 -2.85 -4.50 13.80
N GLY A 307 -2.45 -3.94 14.94
CA GLY A 307 -1.64 -2.72 15.01
C GLY A 307 -0.18 -2.99 14.64
N GLN A 308 0.46 -2.08 13.91
CA GLN A 308 1.87 -2.20 13.51
C GLN A 308 2.80 -2.27 14.73
N THR A 309 3.82 -3.13 14.65
CA THR A 309 4.90 -3.19 15.64
C THR A 309 6.24 -2.88 14.98
N SER A 310 7.26 -2.60 15.77
CA SER A 310 8.62 -2.33 15.27
C SER A 310 9.19 -3.47 14.40
N ASN A 311 8.76 -4.70 14.68
CA ASN A 311 9.22 -5.92 13.99
C ASN A 311 8.22 -6.44 12.96
N SER A 312 7.07 -5.78 12.81
CA SER A 312 6.07 -6.13 11.80
C SER A 312 5.29 -4.88 11.37
N SER A 313 5.60 -4.35 10.20
CA SER A 313 4.83 -3.25 9.58
C SER A 313 3.80 -3.77 8.57
N ASP A 314 2.75 -3.00 8.29
CA ASP A 314 1.76 -3.37 7.29
C ASP A 314 2.40 -3.32 5.89
N HIS A 315 3.30 -2.36 5.64
CA HIS A 315 4.06 -2.31 4.39
C HIS A 315 4.82 -3.63 4.10
N ALA A 316 5.39 -4.26 5.12
CA ALA A 316 6.11 -5.52 4.95
C ALA A 316 5.16 -6.70 4.61
N LEU A 317 3.93 -6.68 5.13
CA LEU A 317 2.88 -7.65 4.85
C LEU A 317 2.26 -7.42 3.47
N ASP A 318 1.99 -6.15 3.10
CA ASP A 318 1.51 -5.77 1.77
C ASP A 318 2.52 -6.17 0.68
N LYS A 319 3.81 -5.93 0.94
CA LYS A 319 4.87 -6.36 0.03
C LYS A 319 4.92 -7.88 -0.10
N PHE A 320 4.76 -8.60 1.01
CA PHE A 320 4.71 -10.06 0.98
C PHE A 320 3.51 -10.60 0.20
N ALA A 321 2.31 -10.03 0.42
CA ALA A 321 1.11 -10.39 -0.33
C ALA A 321 1.28 -10.14 -1.83
N ASN A 322 1.86 -8.99 -2.21
CA ASN A 322 2.23 -8.68 -3.59
C ASN A 322 3.21 -9.70 -4.21
N GLU A 323 4.26 -10.07 -3.47
CA GLU A 323 5.25 -11.06 -3.90
C GLU A 323 4.59 -12.42 -4.21
N LEU A 324 3.56 -12.82 -3.46
CA LEU A 324 2.80 -14.05 -3.71
C LEU A 324 1.98 -13.98 -4.99
N VAL A 325 1.38 -12.81 -5.30
CA VAL A 325 0.52 -12.64 -6.47
C VAL A 325 1.34 -12.46 -7.75
N PHE A 326 2.40 -11.64 -7.77
CA PHE A 326 3.07 -11.26 -9.04
C PHE A 326 4.49 -11.79 -9.25
N ASP A 327 5.31 -11.86 -8.21
CA ASP A 327 6.76 -12.06 -8.38
C ASP A 327 7.16 -13.55 -8.46
N ARG A 328 6.21 -14.48 -8.30
CA ARG A 328 6.49 -15.91 -8.13
C ARG A 328 6.31 -16.79 -9.35
N SER A 329 5.95 -16.24 -10.51
CA SER A 329 5.83 -17.01 -11.75
C SER A 329 7.10 -17.81 -12.10
N ASP A 330 8.28 -17.37 -11.65
CA ASP A 330 9.55 -18.06 -11.89
C ASP A 330 9.98 -19.03 -10.77
N ARG A 331 9.39 -18.94 -9.56
CA ARG A 331 9.79 -19.76 -8.40
C ARG A 331 8.94 -21.03 -8.20
N SER A 332 7.73 -21.07 -8.76
CA SER A 332 6.83 -22.23 -8.68
C SER A 332 7.41 -23.48 -9.33
N MET A 333 8.35 -23.35 -10.29
CA MET A 333 9.01 -24.48 -10.94
C MET A 333 9.87 -25.35 -10.01
N HIS A 334 10.23 -24.88 -8.81
CA HIS A 334 11.06 -25.66 -7.88
C HIS A 334 10.24 -26.44 -6.84
N ALA A 335 9.13 -25.88 -6.33
CA ALA A 335 8.29 -26.57 -5.34
C ALA A 335 7.35 -27.61 -5.98
N ALA A 336 6.91 -27.40 -7.23
CA ALA A 336 6.03 -28.33 -7.95
C ALA A 336 6.72 -29.64 -8.38
N ARG A 337 8.05 -29.73 -8.29
CA ARG A 337 8.82 -30.92 -8.71
C ARG A 337 8.93 -32.03 -7.65
N PHE A 338 8.49 -31.78 -6.43
CA PHE A 338 8.56 -32.75 -5.34
C PHE A 338 7.14 -33.10 -4.88
N GLY A 339 6.85 -34.40 -4.71
CA GLY A 339 5.64 -34.86 -4.04
C GLY A 339 5.66 -34.35 -2.60
N GLY A 340 4.94 -33.26 -2.35
CA GLY A 340 4.86 -32.64 -1.04
C GLY A 340 4.02 -33.48 -0.06
N PRO A 341 4.19 -33.27 1.26
CA PRO A 341 3.32 -33.88 2.28
C PRO A 341 1.86 -33.55 2.00
N SER A 342 0.88 -34.36 2.43
CA SER A 342 -0.55 -34.05 2.22
C SER A 342 -0.87 -32.61 2.64
N GLN A 343 -1.73 -31.91 1.87
CA GLN A 343 -2.26 -30.62 2.31
C GLN A 343 -2.90 -30.80 3.69
N ALA A 344 -2.79 -29.80 4.56
CA ALA A 344 -3.44 -29.90 5.86
C ALA A 344 -4.96 -30.09 5.68
N SER A 345 -5.62 -30.81 6.59
CA SER A 345 -7.08 -30.98 6.55
C SER A 345 -7.84 -29.65 6.63
N PHE A 346 -7.23 -28.65 7.29
CA PHE A 346 -7.72 -27.27 7.35
C PHE A 346 -7.26 -26.39 6.17
N SER A 347 -6.58 -26.95 5.18
CA SER A 347 -6.29 -26.29 3.88
C SER A 347 -7.55 -26.22 3.00
N ASP A 348 -8.71 -26.10 3.63
CA ASP A 348 -9.90 -25.54 3.01
C ASP A 348 -9.76 -24.02 3.09
N THR A 349 -9.94 -23.37 1.95
CA THR A 349 -9.74 -21.93 1.80
C THR A 349 -10.63 -21.14 2.77
N ASP A 350 -11.78 -21.73 3.16
CA ASP A 350 -12.71 -21.14 4.10
C ASP A 350 -12.33 -21.43 5.57
N THR A 351 -11.84 -22.63 5.92
CA THR A 351 -11.47 -22.97 7.31
C THR A 351 -10.17 -22.31 7.76
N ALA A 352 -9.15 -22.28 6.90
CA ALA A 352 -7.93 -21.51 7.14
C ALA A 352 -8.22 -20.00 7.30
N PHE A 353 -9.32 -19.53 6.72
CA PHE A 353 -9.73 -18.13 6.74
C PHE A 353 -10.40 -17.71 8.06
N PHE A 354 -11.21 -18.56 8.69
CA PHE A 354 -11.88 -18.22 9.95
C PHE A 354 -11.05 -18.52 11.21
N GLY A 355 -9.99 -19.33 11.08
CA GLY A 355 -9.20 -19.75 12.25
C GLY A 355 -9.96 -20.72 13.17
N ASP A 356 -11.09 -21.24 12.69
CA ASP A 356 -11.86 -22.28 13.34
C ASP A 356 -11.13 -23.60 13.14
N THR A 357 -10.39 -24.03 14.16
CA THR A 357 -10.11 -25.45 14.30
C THR A 357 -11.39 -26.07 14.83
N GLU A 358 -12.08 -26.89 14.04
CA GLU A 358 -13.04 -27.82 14.62
C GLU A 358 -12.28 -28.61 15.70
N ASP A 359 -12.72 -28.46 16.95
CA ASP A 359 -12.25 -29.29 18.05
C ASP A 359 -12.62 -30.75 17.71
N GLU A 360 -11.61 -31.59 17.44
CA GLU A 360 -11.73 -33.04 17.66
C GLU A 360 -11.47 -33.38 19.13
#